data_AF-A0A9C8JAV5-F1
#
_entry.id   AF-A0A9C8JAV5-F1
#
_cell.length_a   1.000
_cell.length_b   1.000
_cell.length_c   1.000
_cell.angle_alpha   90.00
_cell.angle_beta   90.00
_cell.angle_gamma   90.00
#
_symmetry.space_group_name_H-M   'P 1'
#
loop_
_entity.id
_entity.type
_entity.pdbx_description
1 polymer ?
#
loop_
_entity_poly.entity_id
_entity_poly.type
_entity_poly.pdbx_seq_one_letter_code
_entity_poly.pdbx_strand_id
1 'polypeptide(L)'
;DVPNASLMIIENAERLGLAQLHQLRGRVGRGTVQSHCVLMYHSPLSKNGQARLSCLRDTNDGFVIAQRDLELRGPGELLGTRQTGLPQFRVANLETDQDLLEVMSDAADQFLHVTPHHADALIQRWFGQKLELGHV
;
A
#
# COMPACT_ATOMS: atom_id res chain seq x y z
N ASP A 1 5.32 -16.66 -21.19
CA ASP A 1 6.78 -16.49 -21.26
C ASP A 1 7.17 -16.39 -22.73
N VAL A 2 8.14 -15.55 -23.08
CA VAL A 2 8.61 -15.39 -24.47
C VAL A 2 10.13 -15.64 -24.49
N PRO A 3 10.58 -16.89 -24.65
CA PRO A 3 11.95 -17.31 -24.37
C PRO A 3 13.02 -16.62 -25.25
N ASN A 4 12.64 -16.09 -26.42
CA ASN A 4 13.56 -15.39 -27.32
C ASN A 4 13.49 -13.85 -27.20
N ALA A 5 12.67 -13.31 -26.30
CA ALA A 5 12.57 -11.87 -26.11
C ALA A 5 13.70 -11.36 -25.19
N SER A 6 14.56 -10.50 -25.73
CA SER A 6 15.64 -9.82 -25.00
C SER A 6 15.32 -8.35 -24.70
N LEU A 7 14.18 -7.82 -25.17
CA LEU A 7 13.78 -6.44 -24.94
C LEU A 7 12.31 -6.36 -24.50
N MET A 8 12.06 -5.65 -23.41
CA MET A 8 10.73 -5.31 -22.91
C MET A 8 10.59 -3.79 -22.89
N ILE A 9 9.61 -3.24 -23.59
CA ILE A 9 9.27 -1.81 -23.55
C ILE A 9 7.92 -1.67 -22.86
N ILE A 10 7.87 -0.88 -21.80
CA ILE A 10 6.65 -0.58 -21.06
C ILE A 10 6.33 0.89 -21.26
N GLU A 11 5.29 1.16 -22.04
CA GLU A 11 4.76 2.51 -22.22
C GLU A 11 3.87 2.94 -21.05
N ASN A 12 3.87 4.23 -20.76
CA ASN A 12 3.09 4.84 -19.67
C ASN A 12 3.29 4.11 -18.33
N ALA A 13 4.55 3.75 -18.03
CA ALA A 13 4.92 2.93 -16.88
C ALA A 13 4.48 3.56 -15.54
N GLU A 14 4.32 4.89 -15.49
CA GLU A 14 3.83 5.62 -14.32
C GLU A 14 2.38 5.27 -13.93
N ARG A 15 1.59 4.69 -14.83
CA ARG A 15 0.20 4.29 -14.57
C ARG A 15 0.09 2.90 -13.94
N LEU A 16 1.15 2.10 -13.96
CA LEU A 16 1.15 0.73 -13.47
C LEU A 16 1.62 0.63 -12.01
N GLY A 17 1.11 -0.35 -11.27
CA GLY A 17 1.58 -0.69 -9.93
C GLY A 17 2.98 -1.31 -9.96
N LEU A 18 3.74 -1.23 -8.85
CA LEU A 18 5.12 -1.75 -8.80
C LEU A 18 5.15 -3.27 -9.04
N ALA A 19 4.19 -4.00 -8.46
CA ALA A 19 4.03 -5.44 -8.70
C ALA A 19 3.76 -5.78 -10.18
N GLN A 20 2.91 -5.01 -10.87
CA GLN A 20 2.61 -5.24 -12.29
C GLN A 20 3.84 -5.01 -13.16
N LEU A 21 4.57 -3.92 -12.91
CA LEU A 21 5.82 -3.62 -13.60
C LEU A 21 6.86 -4.73 -13.38
N HIS A 22 6.99 -5.25 -12.16
CA HIS A 22 7.89 -6.36 -11.83
C HIS A 22 7.50 -7.64 -12.59
N GLN A 23 6.21 -7.97 -12.65
CA GLN A 23 5.71 -9.11 -13.41
C GLN A 23 5.98 -8.97 -14.92
N LEU A 24 5.77 -7.78 -15.49
CA LEU A 24 6.05 -7.51 -16.91
C LEU A 24 7.54 -7.62 -17.23
N ARG A 25 8.40 -7.02 -16.40
CA ARG A 25 9.86 -7.14 -16.52
C ARG A 25 10.32 -8.60 -16.49
N GLY A 26 9.72 -9.43 -15.64
CA GLY A 26 10.03 -10.86 -15.51
C GLY A 26 9.60 -11.75 -16.68
N ARG A 27 8.98 -11.19 -17.73
CA ARG A 27 8.66 -11.89 -18.98
C ARG A 27 9.82 -11.91 -20.00
N VAL A 28 10.92 -11.20 -19.71
CA VAL A 28 12.19 -11.25 -20.47
C VAL A 28 13.34 -11.65 -19.53
N GLY A 29 14.48 -12.08 -20.07
CA GLY A 29 15.68 -12.37 -19.24
C GLY A 29 15.69 -13.71 -18.52
N ARG A 30 14.93 -14.70 -19.00
CA ARG A 30 14.95 -16.09 -18.49
C ARG A 30 15.94 -17.01 -19.22
N GLY A 31 16.53 -16.54 -20.32
CA GLY A 31 17.55 -17.25 -21.09
C GLY A 31 18.98 -16.77 -20.79
N THR A 32 19.94 -17.26 -21.57
CA THR A 32 21.37 -16.86 -21.48
C THR A 32 21.67 -15.50 -22.11
N VAL A 33 20.71 -14.93 -22.84
CA VAL A 33 20.86 -13.64 -23.54
C VAL A 33 20.57 -12.50 -22.58
N GLN A 34 21.51 -11.54 -22.51
CA GLN A 34 21.31 -10.30 -21.77
C GLN A 34 20.02 -9.62 -22.23
N SER A 35 19.16 -9.30 -21.27
CA SER A 35 17.85 -8.71 -21.55
C SER A 35 17.76 -7.31 -20.97
N HIS A 36 17.00 -6.46 -21.65
CA HIS A 36 16.79 -5.07 -21.29
C HIS A 36 15.31 -4.78 -21.08
N CYS A 37 15.01 -3.96 -20.08
CA CYS A 37 13.66 -3.44 -19.84
C CYS A 37 13.71 -1.91 -19.87
N VAL A 38 12.95 -1.32 -20.77
CA VAL A 38 12.84 0.12 -20.97
C VAL A 38 11.50 0.59 -20.41
N LEU A 39 11.56 1.52 -19.46
CA LEU A 39 10.39 2.13 -18.83
C LEU A 39 10.17 3.51 -19.45
N MET A 40 9.13 3.66 -20.26
CA MET A 40 8.75 4.94 -20.84
C MET A 40 7.67 5.59 -19.99
N TYR A 41 7.83 6.87 -19.69
CA TYR A 41 6.87 7.63 -18.90
C TYR A 41 6.72 9.05 -19.42
N HIS A 42 5.57 9.66 -19.12
CA HIS A 42 5.34 11.07 -19.38
C HIS A 42 5.71 11.92 -18.17
N SER A 43 6.40 13.03 -18.41
CA SER A 43 6.70 14.01 -17.37
C SER A 43 5.54 14.98 -17.16
N PRO A 44 5.34 15.53 -15.95
CA PRO A 44 6.11 15.27 -14.73
C PRO A 44 5.64 14.01 -13.99
N LEU A 45 6.58 13.30 -13.38
CA LEU A 45 6.26 12.21 -12.47
C LEU A 45 5.84 12.76 -11.10
N SER A 46 4.84 12.12 -10.47
CA SER A 46 4.60 12.31 -9.04
C SER A 46 5.76 11.73 -8.23
N LYS A 47 5.94 12.18 -6.97
CA LYS A 47 6.95 11.62 -6.06
C LYS A 47 6.85 10.08 -5.97
N ASN A 48 5.63 9.56 -5.83
CA ASN A 48 5.38 8.11 -5.78
C ASN A 48 5.65 7.43 -7.13
N GLY A 49 5.33 8.09 -8.26
CA GLY A 49 5.69 7.61 -9.59
C GLY A 49 7.20 7.47 -9.76
N GLN A 50 7.95 8.50 -9.37
CA GLN A 50 9.41 8.51 -9.43
C GLN A 50 10.03 7.43 -8.52
N ALA A 51 9.53 7.28 -7.29
CA ALA A 51 9.99 6.26 -6.36
C ALA A 51 9.76 4.84 -6.88
N ARG A 52 8.57 4.56 -7.45
CA ARG A 52 8.27 3.25 -8.05
C ARG A 52 9.19 2.92 -9.22
N LEU A 53 9.32 3.82 -10.18
CA LEU A 53 10.15 3.58 -11.36
C LEU A 53 11.64 3.46 -10.99
N SER A 54 12.11 4.23 -10.01
CA SER A 54 13.48 4.13 -9.49
C SER A 54 13.71 2.77 -8.81
N CYS A 55 12.78 2.28 -7.99
CA CYS A 55 12.89 0.96 -7.36
C CYS A 55 13.08 -0.17 -8.40
N LEU A 56 12.34 -0.14 -9.51
CA LEU A 56 12.49 -1.14 -10.58
C LEU A 56 13.80 -1.03 -11.35
N ARG A 57 14.37 0.17 -11.45
CA ARG A 57 15.66 0.42 -12.09
C ARG A 57 16.82 -0.02 -11.21
N ASP A 58 16.71 0.24 -9.91
CA ASP A 58 17.83 0.11 -8.97
C ASP A 58 17.98 -1.33 -8.44
N THR A 59 16.94 -2.16 -8.49
CA THR A 59 17.01 -3.56 -8.05
C THR A 59 16.17 -4.54 -8.88
N ASN A 60 16.66 -5.78 -8.95
CA ASN A 60 15.95 -6.92 -9.50
C ASN A 60 15.37 -7.87 -8.45
N ASP A 61 15.72 -7.68 -7.18
CA ASP A 61 15.29 -8.53 -6.07
C ASP A 61 13.77 -8.36 -5.81
N GLY A 62 13.02 -9.44 -5.97
CA GLY A 62 11.58 -9.46 -5.77
C GLY A 62 11.15 -9.18 -4.33
N PHE A 63 11.97 -9.51 -3.33
CA PHE A 63 11.68 -9.22 -1.93
C PHE A 63 11.80 -7.73 -1.63
N VAL A 64 12.89 -7.09 -2.10
CA VAL A 64 13.08 -5.64 -1.95
C VAL A 64 11.97 -4.89 -2.66
N ILE A 65 11.58 -5.34 -3.86
CA ILE A 65 10.48 -4.74 -4.61
C ILE A 65 9.15 -4.89 -3.87
N ALA A 66 8.87 -6.06 -3.29
CA ALA A 66 7.65 -6.27 -2.51
C ALA A 66 7.61 -5.38 -1.27
N GLN A 67 8.73 -5.23 -0.56
CA GLN A 67 8.83 -4.32 0.58
C GLN A 67 8.60 -2.86 0.17
N ARG A 68 9.19 -2.40 -0.94
CA ARG A 68 8.95 -1.04 -1.45
C ARG A 68 7.52 -0.85 -1.95
N ASP A 69 6.91 -1.85 -2.58
CA ASP A 69 5.50 -1.78 -3.01
C ASP A 69 4.60 -1.57 -1.79
N LEU A 70 4.90 -2.28 -0.70
CA LEU A 70 4.22 -2.12 0.57
C LEU A 70 4.37 -0.71 1.15
N GLU A 71 5.61 -0.24 1.31
CA GLU A 71 5.90 1.12 1.82
C GLU A 71 5.20 2.21 0.99
N LEU A 72 5.19 2.06 -0.34
CA LEU A 72 4.58 3.04 -1.26
C LEU A 72 3.06 3.00 -1.28
N ARG A 73 2.44 1.87 -0.93
CA ARG A 73 0.98 1.75 -0.75
C ARG A 73 0.53 2.23 0.62
N GLY A 74 1.41 2.14 1.60
CA GLY A 74 1.15 2.44 3.00
C GLY A 74 0.38 1.32 3.72
N PRO A 75 0.34 1.37 5.06
CA PRO A 75 -0.17 0.30 5.91
C PRO A 75 -1.68 0.07 5.78
N GLY A 76 -2.42 1.05 5.21
CA GLY A 76 -3.87 0.97 5.02
C GLY A 76 -4.32 -0.06 3.97
N GLU A 77 -3.43 -0.60 3.13
CA GLU A 77 -3.81 -1.60 2.10
C GLU A 77 -3.54 -3.05 2.53
N LEU A 78 -2.60 -3.31 3.45
CA LEU A 78 -2.28 -4.66 3.94
C LEU A 78 -3.38 -5.29 4.79
N LEU A 79 -4.10 -4.48 5.55
CA LEU A 79 -5.22 -4.95 6.38
C LEU A 79 -6.50 -5.19 5.56
N GLY A 80 -6.38 -5.24 4.23
CA GLY A 80 -7.43 -5.78 3.38
C GLY A 80 -8.56 -4.81 3.12
N THR A 81 -8.35 -3.49 3.05
CA THR A 81 -9.40 -2.58 2.58
C THR A 81 -8.83 -1.25 2.09
N ARG A 82 -8.55 -1.15 0.78
CA ARG A 82 -8.88 0.08 0.02
C ARG A 82 -10.39 0.11 -0.28
N GLN A 83 -11.23 -0.33 0.67
CA GLN A 83 -12.64 0.00 0.62
C GLN A 83 -12.73 1.48 0.98
N THR A 84 -13.14 2.26 0.00
CA THR A 84 -13.69 3.59 0.18
C THR A 84 -14.75 3.53 1.29
N GLY A 85 -14.38 3.78 2.55
CA GLY A 85 -15.32 3.63 3.66
C GLY A 85 -14.71 3.54 5.05
N LEU A 86 -13.51 2.97 5.22
CA LEU A 86 -12.90 2.92 6.55
C LEU A 86 -12.21 4.25 6.89
N PRO A 87 -12.52 4.86 8.04
CA PRO A 87 -11.89 6.10 8.45
C PRO A 87 -10.39 5.86 8.63
N GLN A 88 -9.58 6.68 7.96
CA GLN A 88 -8.16 6.75 8.28
C GLN A 88 -8.00 7.07 9.77
N PHE A 89 -7.18 6.30 10.46
CA PHE A 89 -6.82 6.61 11.83
C PHE A 89 -6.25 8.03 11.87
N ARG A 90 -6.91 8.92 12.63
CA ARG A 90 -6.54 10.35 12.68
C ARG A 90 -5.30 10.61 13.53
N VAL A 91 -5.00 9.67 14.44
CA VAL A 91 -3.95 9.82 15.46
C VAL A 91 -3.06 8.57 15.51
N ALA A 92 -3.64 7.37 15.42
CA ALA A 92 -2.89 6.13 15.51
C ALA A 92 -2.12 5.83 14.21
N ASN A 93 -0.90 5.32 14.36
CA ASN A 93 -0.09 4.78 13.28
C ASN A 93 0.18 3.30 13.53
N LEU A 94 -0.50 2.45 12.77
CA LEU A 94 -0.40 0.99 12.90
C LEU A 94 1.01 0.43 12.67
N GLU A 95 1.93 1.16 12.03
CA GLU A 95 3.31 0.70 11.86
C GLU A 95 4.11 0.87 13.15
N THR A 96 3.90 1.97 13.88
CA THR A 96 4.64 2.29 15.10
C THR A 96 3.95 1.78 16.35
N ASP A 97 2.64 1.61 16.30
CA ASP A 97 1.79 1.36 17.48
C ASP A 97 1.36 -0.12 17.58
N GLN A 98 2.14 -1.04 17.00
CA GLN A 98 1.78 -2.47 16.93
C GLN A 98 1.67 -3.11 18.33
N ASP A 99 2.53 -2.69 19.25
CA ASP A 99 2.53 -3.10 20.66
C ASP A 99 1.26 -2.68 21.39
N LEU A 100 0.61 -1.60 20.95
CA LEU A 100 -0.65 -1.13 21.53
C LEU A 100 -1.86 -1.94 21.06
N LEU A 101 -1.75 -2.70 19.97
CA LEU A 101 -2.88 -3.47 19.42
C LEU A 101 -3.37 -4.56 20.37
N GLU A 102 -2.46 -5.19 21.13
CA GLU A 102 -2.80 -6.25 22.07
C GLU A 102 -3.65 -5.75 23.25
N VAL A 103 -3.43 -4.50 23.67
CA VAL A 103 -4.14 -3.89 24.81
C VAL A 103 -5.29 -2.96 24.38
N MET A 104 -5.40 -2.67 23.08
CA MET A 104 -6.35 -1.68 22.55
C MET A 104 -7.80 -2.08 22.84
N SER A 105 -8.14 -3.36 22.73
CA SER A 105 -9.51 -3.84 22.97
C SER A 105 -9.92 -3.63 24.42
N ASP A 106 -9.10 -4.13 25.35
CA ASP A 106 -9.38 -4.03 26.79
C ASP A 106 -9.43 -2.57 27.26
N ALA A 107 -8.53 -1.73 26.75
CA ALA A 107 -8.52 -0.30 27.05
C ALA A 107 -9.76 0.42 26.49
N ALA A 108 -10.22 0.04 25.29
CA ALA A 108 -11.43 0.60 24.70
C ALA A 108 -12.69 0.21 25.50
N ASP A 109 -12.81 -1.06 25.88
CA ASP A 109 -13.92 -1.55 26.69
C ASP A 109 -13.95 -0.86 28.06
N GLN A 110 -12.79 -0.75 28.72
CA GLN A 110 -12.67 -0.03 29.98
C GLN A 110 -13.06 1.45 29.84
N PHE A 111 -12.64 2.10 28.75
CA PHE A 111 -12.94 3.50 28.49
C PHE A 111 -14.44 3.74 28.25
N LEU A 112 -15.10 2.84 27.52
CA LEU A 112 -16.55 2.85 27.30
C LEU A 112 -17.32 2.67 28.61
N HIS A 113 -16.85 1.80 29.50
CA HIS A 113 -17.50 1.56 30.79
C HIS A 113 -17.28 2.67 31.82
N VAL A 114 -16.07 3.20 31.94
CA VAL A 114 -15.72 4.16 33.01
C VAL A 114 -16.12 5.58 32.65
N THR A 115 -16.07 5.95 31.36
CA THR A 115 -16.31 7.33 30.90
C THR A 115 -17.24 7.41 29.69
N PRO A 116 -18.49 6.92 29.79
CA PRO A 116 -19.42 6.82 28.65
C PRO A 116 -19.66 8.17 27.96
N HIS A 117 -19.82 9.25 28.73
CA HIS A 117 -20.03 10.59 28.15
C HIS A 117 -18.85 11.09 27.28
N HIS A 118 -17.60 10.77 27.67
CA HIS A 118 -16.42 11.15 26.89
C HIS A 118 -16.27 10.26 25.66
N ALA A 119 -16.59 8.97 25.79
CA ALA A 119 -16.63 8.05 24.66
C ALA A 119 -17.64 8.50 23.61
N ASP A 120 -18.88 8.83 24.02
CA ASP A 120 -19.91 9.36 23.12
C ASP A 120 -19.45 10.65 22.43
N ALA A 121 -18.83 11.58 23.17
CA ALA A 121 -18.31 12.82 22.61
C ALA A 121 -17.20 12.57 21.57
N LEU A 122 -16.30 11.62 21.82
CA LEU A 122 -15.25 11.23 20.88
C LEU A 122 -15.82 10.53 19.65
N ILE A 123 -16.77 9.62 19.83
CA ILE A 123 -17.47 8.93 18.74
C ILE A 123 -18.17 9.96 17.85
N GLN A 124 -18.94 10.89 18.43
CA GLN A 124 -19.61 11.96 17.70
C GLN A 124 -18.61 12.88 16.98
N ARG A 125 -17.53 13.27 17.66
CA ARG A 125 -16.51 14.16 17.08
C ARG A 125 -15.77 13.54 15.89
N TRP A 126 -15.48 12.24 15.95
CA TRP A 126 -14.62 11.59 14.96
C TRP A 126 -15.39 10.86 13.87
N PHE A 127 -16.58 10.34 14.17
CA PHE A 127 -17.41 9.58 13.24
C PHE A 127 -18.72 10.31 12.82
N GLY A 128 -19.17 11.32 13.58
CA GLY A 128 -20.40 12.08 13.28
C GLY A 128 -21.65 11.19 13.18
N GLN A 129 -22.60 11.54 12.30
CA GLN A 129 -23.80 10.73 11.99
C GLN A 129 -23.54 9.52 11.09
N LYS A 130 -22.28 9.26 10.70
CA LYS A 130 -21.93 8.24 9.70
C LYS A 130 -21.72 6.82 10.27
N LEU A 131 -22.28 6.54 11.44
CA LEU A 131 -22.23 5.21 12.06
C LEU A 131 -23.47 4.39 11.68
N GLU A 132 -23.68 4.16 10.38
CA GLU A 132 -24.37 2.93 9.96
C GLU A 132 -23.29 1.84 9.82
N LEU A 133 -22.78 1.38 10.96
CA LEU A 133 -22.05 0.12 10.99
C LEU A 133 -23.10 -0.97 10.82
N GLY A 134 -22.99 -1.68 9.71
CA GLY A 134 -23.97 -2.63 9.20
C GLY A 134 -24.57 -3.50 10.30
N HIS A 135 -25.90 -3.54 10.31
CA HIS A 135 -26.66 -4.61 10.92
C HIS A 135 -26.08 -5.95 10.47
N VAL A 136 -25.54 -6.70 11.43
CA VAL A 136 -25.41 -8.16 11.38
C VAL A 136 -26.55 -8.72 12.21
#